data_AF-A0A2P8FWX6-F1
#
_entry.id   AF-A0A2P8FWX6-F1
#
_cell.length_a   1.000
_cell.length_b   1.000
_cell.length_c   1.000
_cell.angle_alpha   90.00
_cell.angle_beta   90.00
_cell.angle_gamma   90.00
#
_symmetry.space_group_name_H-M   'P 1'
#
loop_
_entity.id
_entity.type
_entity.pdbx_description
1 polymer ?
#
loop_
_entity_poly.entity_id
_entity_poly.type
_entity_poly.pdbx_seq_one_letter_code
_entity_poly.pdbx_strand_id
1 'polypeptide(L)' 'MATSHTAPTRLSNLQNELLKLYAYNVSDDQLRDIRKMLADYFARKIDMEIDQLWESNNWDEQTIESWKSEHMRSQKSM' A
#
# COMPACT_ATOMS: atom_id res chain seq x y z
N MET A 1 10.59 -5.37 27.48
CA MET A 1 9.87 -4.08 27.62
C MET A 1 8.82 -4.02 26.54
N ALA A 2 7.54 -4.07 26.90
CA ALA A 2 6.44 -4.00 25.93
C ALA A 2 6.21 -2.53 25.57
N THR A 3 6.34 -2.17 24.30
CA THR A 3 6.03 -0.82 23.82
C THR A 3 4.52 -0.66 23.72
N SER A 4 3.94 0.09 24.65
CA SER A 4 2.54 0.50 24.61
C SER A 4 2.30 1.38 23.38
N HIS A 5 1.67 0.86 22.34
CA HIS A 5 1.14 1.68 21.25
C HIS A 5 -0.12 2.39 21.76
N THR A 6 0.01 3.65 22.18
CA THR A 6 -1.13 4.50 22.54
C THR A 6 -1.98 4.71 21.29
N ALA A 7 -3.23 4.26 21.32
CA ALA A 7 -4.16 4.46 20.21
C ALA A 7 -4.34 5.96 19.92
N PRO A 8 -4.34 6.38 18.64
CA PRO A 8 -4.55 7.79 18.29
C PRO A 8 -5.92 8.25 18.79
N THR A 9 -5.94 9.41 19.44
CA THR A 9 -7.17 9.99 20.04
C THR A 9 -8.13 10.62 19.02
N ARG A 10 -7.74 10.66 17.72
CA ARG A 10 -8.57 11.16 16.62
C ARG A 10 -8.49 10.23 15.42
N LEU A 11 -9.64 10.05 14.76
CA LEU A 11 -9.75 9.28 13.53
C LEU A 11 -9.03 9.98 12.37
N SER A 12 -8.44 9.21 11.46
CA SER A 12 -7.87 9.71 10.21
C SER A 12 -8.95 10.30 9.30
N ASN A 13 -8.55 11.08 8.31
CA ASN A 13 -9.48 11.62 7.30
C ASN A 13 -10.26 10.50 6.58
N LEU A 14 -9.60 9.41 6.20
CA LEU A 14 -10.24 8.26 5.56
C LEU A 14 -11.25 7.59 6.50
N GLN A 15 -10.89 7.40 7.77
CA GLN A 15 -11.80 6.82 8.76
C GLN A 15 -13.06 7.69 8.94
N ASN A 16 -12.90 9.01 9.03
CA ASN A 16 -14.03 9.93 9.12
C ASN A 16 -14.92 9.89 7.87
N GLU A 17 -14.33 9.76 6.67
CA GLU A 17 -15.09 9.69 5.42
C GLU A 17 -15.88 8.38 5.33
N LEU A 18 -15.27 7.26 5.69
CA LEU A 18 -15.96 5.96 5.73
C LEU A 18 -17.10 5.96 6.76
N LEU A 19 -16.96 6.67 7.89
CA LEU A 19 -18.04 6.79 8.87
C LEU A 19 -19.27 7.53 8.33
N LYS A 20 -19.12 8.42 7.35
CA LYS A 20 -20.29 9.09 6.72
C LYS A 20 -21.17 8.10 5.95
N LEU A 21 -20.62 6.97 5.52
CA LEU A 21 -21.36 5.93 4.80
C LEU A 21 -22.46 5.29 5.66
N TYR A 22 -22.32 5.29 6.98
CA TYR A 22 -23.34 4.74 7.89
C TYR A 22 -24.69 5.45 7.78
N ALA A 23 -24.71 6.72 7.37
CA ALA A 23 -25.95 7.46 7.14
C ALA A 23 -26.78 6.91 5.96
N TYR A 24 -26.18 6.12 5.08
CA TYR A 24 -26.78 5.66 3.83
C TYR A 24 -27.23 4.18 3.84
N ASN A 25 -27.19 3.51 5.00
CA ASN A 25 -27.56 2.08 5.13
C ASN A 25 -26.91 1.21 4.03
N VAL A 26 -25.60 1.37 3.83
CA VAL A 26 -24.85 0.64 2.81
C VAL A 26 -25.03 -0.87 3.00
N SER A 27 -25.51 -1.53 1.94
CA SER A 27 -25.65 -2.99 1.92
C SER A 27 -24.30 -3.70 1.86
N ASP A 28 -24.24 -4.97 2.23
CA ASP A 28 -23.01 -5.77 2.18
C ASP A 28 -22.42 -5.86 0.77
N ASP A 29 -23.26 -5.90 -0.26
CA ASP A 29 -22.84 -5.88 -1.66
C ASP A 29 -22.16 -4.56 -2.03
N GLN A 30 -22.77 -3.42 -1.66
CA GLN A 30 -22.16 -2.11 -1.88
C GLN A 30 -20.87 -1.93 -1.07
N LEU A 31 -20.81 -2.47 0.15
CA LEU A 31 -19.60 -2.44 0.96
C LEU A 31 -18.47 -3.26 0.28
N ARG A 32 -18.79 -4.40 -0.33
CA ARG A 32 -17.84 -5.19 -1.13
C ARG A 32 -17.33 -4.38 -2.32
N ASP A 33 -18.21 -3.66 -3.01
CA ASP A 33 -17.84 -2.83 -4.16
C ASP A 33 -16.93 -1.67 -3.74
N ILE A 34 -17.21 -1.03 -2.60
CA ILE A 34 -16.35 0.03 -2.03
C ILE A 34 -14.97 -0.52 -1.69
N ARG A 35 -14.89 -1.71 -1.06
CA ARG A 35 -13.60 -2.37 -0.79
C ARG A 35 -12.83 -2.64 -2.07
N LYS A 36 -13.50 -3.15 -3.11
CA LYS A 36 -12.88 -3.40 -4.40
C LYS A 36 -12.38 -2.11 -5.05
N MET A 37 -13.17 -1.04 -5.03
CA MET A 37 -12.79 0.27 -5.57
C MET A 37 -11.52 0.82 -4.89
N LEU A 38 -11.41 0.68 -3.56
CA LEU A 38 -10.22 1.08 -2.82
C LEU A 38 -9.00 0.23 -3.20
N ALA A 39 -9.15 -1.10 -3.29
CA ALA A 39 -8.08 -2.00 -3.70
C ALA A 39 -7.59 -1.66 -5.12
N ASP A 40 -8.50 -1.48 -6.07
CA ASP A 40 -8.20 -1.14 -7.46
C ASP A 40 -7.55 0.26 -7.58
N TYR A 41 -7.85 1.20 -6.67
CA TYR A 41 -7.16 2.50 -6.62
C TYR A 41 -5.70 2.34 -6.18
N PHE A 42 -5.45 1.62 -5.08
CA PHE A 42 -4.09 1.45 -4.57
C PHE A 42 -3.23 0.58 -5.48
N ALA A 43 -3.79 -0.47 -6.09
CA ALA A 43 -3.08 -1.28 -7.08
C ALA A 43 -2.56 -0.41 -8.24
N ARG A 44 -3.45 0.38 -8.87
CA ARG A 44 -3.06 1.28 -9.96
C ARG A 44 -2.03 2.33 -9.52
N LYS A 45 -2.12 2.81 -8.28
CA LYS A 45 -1.14 3.77 -7.75
C LYS A 45 0.23 3.11 -7.59
N ILE A 46 0.27 1.89 -7.07
CA ILE A 46 1.50 1.11 -6.92
C ILE A 46 2.12 0.84 -8.29
N ASP A 47 1.33 0.39 -9.27
CA ASP A 47 1.80 0.14 -10.63
C ASP A 47 2.45 1.40 -11.21
N MET A 48 1.76 2.55 -11.11
CA MET A 48 2.28 3.84 -11.59
C MET A 48 3.57 4.27 -10.87
N GLU A 49 3.65 4.08 -9.55
CA GLU A 49 4.86 4.40 -8.78
C GLU A 49 6.03 3.47 -9.14
N ILE A 50 5.77 2.19 -9.40
CA ILE A 50 6.77 1.22 -9.86
C ILE A 50 7.26 1.59 -11.25
N ASP A 51 6.36 1.92 -12.19
CA ASP A 51 6.72 2.34 -13.54
C ASP A 51 7.62 3.60 -13.50
N GLN A 52 7.25 4.60 -12.68
CA GLN A 52 8.06 5.80 -12.48
C GLN A 52 9.45 5.49 -11.89
N LEU A 53 9.51 4.57 -10.93
CA LEU A 53 10.76 4.13 -10.32
C LEU A 53 11.64 3.42 -11.37
N TRP A 54 11.04 2.61 -12.23
CA TRP A 54 11.70 1.89 -13.32
C TRP A 54 12.33 2.87 -14.31
N GLU A 55 11.57 3.85 -14.78
CA GLU A 55 12.03 4.87 -15.71
C GLU A 55 13.11 5.77 -15.08
N SER A 56 12.88 6.27 -13.86
CA SER A 56 13.81 7.22 -13.22
C SER A 56 15.17 6.62 -12.89
N ASN A 57 15.24 5.31 -12.62
CA ASN A 57 16.50 4.62 -12.36
C ASN A 57 17.09 3.96 -13.62
N ASN A 58 16.47 4.14 -14.80
CA ASN A 58 16.83 3.46 -16.06
C ASN A 58 16.95 1.94 -15.87
N TRP A 59 16.03 1.37 -15.09
CA TRP A 59 16.00 -0.07 -14.90
C TRP A 59 15.50 -0.75 -16.17
N ASP A 60 15.98 -1.97 -16.37
CA ASP A 60 15.68 -2.79 -17.53
C ASP A 60 15.85 -4.27 -17.18
N GLU A 61 15.77 -5.13 -18.18
CA GLU A 61 15.94 -6.56 -18.01
C GLU A 61 17.35 -6.94 -17.49
N GLN A 62 18.38 -6.15 -17.82
CA GLN A 62 19.74 -6.37 -17.28
C GLN A 62 19.81 -6.05 -15.79
N THR A 63 19.07 -5.04 -15.35
CA THR A 63 18.94 -4.69 -13.94
C THR A 63 18.35 -5.86 -13.16
N ILE A 64 17.28 -6.50 -13.66
CA ILE A 64 16.67 -7.68 -13.04
C ILE A 64 17.67 -8.84 -12.96
N GLU A 65 18.41 -9.12 -14.04
CA GLU A 65 19.38 -10.22 -14.06
C GLU A 65 20.54 -9.97 -13.09
N SER A 66 20.95 -8.70 -12.92
CA SER A 66 21.97 -8.33 -11.93
C SER A 66 21.48 -8.62 -10.49
N TRP A 67 20.24 -8.25 -10.16
CA TRP A 67 19.65 -8.49 -8.83
C TRP A 67 19.47 -9.97 -8.51
N LYS A 68 19.16 -10.79 -9.52
CA LYS A 68 19.05 -12.25 -9.36
C LYS A 68 20.36 -12.88 -8.90
N SER A 69 21.49 -12.32 -9.31
CA SER A 69 22.82 -12.75 -8.86
C SER A 69 23.26 -12.09 -7.54
N GLU A 70 22.57 -11.04 -7.11
CA GLU A 70 22.91 -10.26 -5.93
C GLU A 70 22.27 -10.85 -4.66
N HIS A 71 23.09 -11.11 -3.63
CA HIS A 71 22.60 -11.57 -2.34
C HIS A 71 22.22 -10.39 -1.44
N MET A 72 21.11 -9.72 -1.77
CA MET A 72 20.58 -8.57 -1.00
C MET A 72 19.94 -8.95 0.35
N ARG A 73 19.88 -10.23 0.71
CA ARG A 73 19.35 -10.66 2.02
C ARG A 73 20.41 -10.42 3.09
N SER A 74 20.32 -9.27 3.75
CA SER A 74 21.05 -8.84 4.95
C SER A 74 22.42 -9.49 5.17
N GLN A 75 23.48 -8.84 4.71
CA GLN A 75 24.77 -9.04 5.36
C GLN A 75 24.64 -8.39 6.75
N LYS A 76 24.32 -9.21 7.75
CA LYS A 76 24.45 -8.80 9.15
C LYS A 76 25.93 -8.49 9.37
N SER A 77 26.27 -7.19 9.33
CA SER A 77 27.52 -6.73 9.92
C SER A 77 27.46 -7.16 11.39
N MET A 78 28.42 -8.00 11.76
CA MET A 78 28.83 -8.17 13.15
C MET A 78 29.44 -6.86 13.64
#